data_AF-A0A7K6GNI5-F1
#
_entry.id   AF-A0A7K6GNI5-F1
#
_cell.length_a   1.000
_cell.length_b   1.000
_cell.length_c   1.000
_cell.angle_alpha   90.00
_cell.angle_beta   90.00
_cell.angle_gamma   90.00
#
_symmetry.space_group_name_H-M   'P 1'
#
loop_
_entity.id
_entity.type
_entity.pdbx_description
1 polymer ?
#
loop_
_entity_poly.entity_id
_entity_poly.type
_entity_poly.pdbx_seq_one_letter_code
_entity_poly.pdbx_strand_id
1 'polypeptide(L)'
;PQFREKLKDVLPSLPAQDDYFLLKWLRARAFDLPKAEAMLRKVRGALASGGTLLCPEPAVLPQVIRKYMSGGMCGYDREGSPVWYDIIGPLDAKGLLFSASKQDLLKNKFRDCEMLRHECDKQTEKLGKKVEMVMMVYDCEGLGLKHLWKPAVDTYGELLSMFEENYPESLKRLFIVK
;
A
#
# COMPACT_ATOMS: atom_id res chain seq x y z
N PRO A 1 13.45 1.05 -22.30
CA PRO A 1 13.85 2.25 -23.08
C PRO A 1 12.67 3.15 -23.50
N GLN A 2 11.71 2.64 -24.27
CA GLN A 2 10.57 3.44 -24.77
C GLN A 2 9.68 4.02 -23.65
N PHE A 3 9.43 3.25 -22.59
CA PHE A 3 8.64 3.73 -21.45
C PHE A 3 9.34 4.87 -20.69
N ARG A 4 10.65 4.74 -20.45
CA ARG A 4 11.49 5.80 -19.85
C ARG A 4 11.44 7.08 -20.69
N GLU A 5 11.52 6.95 -22.01
CA GLU A 5 11.44 8.09 -22.94
C GLU A 5 10.13 8.88 -22.78
N LYS A 6 8.99 8.16 -22.74
CA LYS A 6 7.66 8.76 -22.56
C LYS A 6 7.45 9.45 -21.22
N LEU A 7 8.26 9.10 -20.22
CA LEU A 7 8.16 9.60 -18.86
C LEU A 7 9.24 10.63 -18.52
N LYS A 8 10.08 11.05 -19.48
CA LYS A 8 11.20 11.97 -19.24
C LYS A 8 10.81 13.22 -18.46
N ASP A 9 9.62 13.76 -18.72
CA ASP A 9 9.08 14.94 -18.04
C ASP A 9 8.72 14.68 -16.56
N VAL A 10 8.50 13.43 -16.18
CA VAL A 10 8.04 13.05 -14.83
C VAL A 10 9.06 12.29 -14.00
N LEU A 11 10.05 11.63 -14.63
CA LEU A 11 11.06 10.81 -13.96
C LEU A 11 11.70 11.49 -12.72
N PRO A 12 12.09 12.79 -12.76
CA PRO A 12 12.72 13.45 -11.61
C PRO A 12 11.82 13.54 -10.37
N SER A 13 10.49 13.46 -10.55
CA SER A 13 9.50 13.57 -9.47
C SER A 13 9.06 12.21 -8.89
N LEU A 14 9.52 11.10 -9.48
CA LEU A 14 9.15 9.76 -9.05
C LEU A 14 9.97 9.31 -7.82
N PRO A 15 9.41 8.46 -6.96
CA PRO A 15 10.11 7.97 -5.77
C PRO A 15 11.32 7.09 -6.10
N ALA A 16 11.33 6.45 -7.27
CA ALA A 16 12.46 5.70 -7.79
C ALA A 16 12.49 5.77 -9.32
N GLN A 17 13.70 5.71 -9.87
CA GLN A 17 13.93 5.74 -11.32
C GLN A 17 14.62 4.45 -11.80
N ASP A 18 14.74 3.42 -10.96
CA ASP A 18 15.34 2.14 -11.36
C ASP A 18 14.42 1.33 -12.29
N ASP A 19 14.97 0.32 -12.96
CA ASP A 19 14.18 -0.51 -13.90
C ASP A 19 13.10 -1.30 -13.15
N TYR A 20 13.37 -1.72 -11.92
CA TYR A 20 12.42 -2.45 -11.08
C TYR A 20 11.13 -1.66 -10.86
N PHE A 21 11.26 -0.39 -10.45
CA PHE A 21 10.13 0.51 -10.24
C PHE A 21 9.30 0.67 -11.51
N LEU A 22 9.94 0.98 -12.64
CA LEU A 22 9.22 1.19 -13.91
C LEU A 22 8.55 -0.09 -14.43
N LEU A 23 9.18 -1.24 -14.22
CA LEU A 23 8.64 -2.53 -14.64
C LEU A 23 7.37 -2.92 -13.87
N LYS A 24 7.17 -2.46 -12.63
CA LYS A 24 5.91 -2.68 -11.90
C LYS A 24 4.70 -2.14 -12.65
N TRP A 25 4.79 -0.90 -13.14
CA TRP A 25 3.71 -0.25 -13.90
C TRP A 25 3.46 -0.92 -15.24
N LEU A 26 4.53 -1.37 -15.90
CA LEU A 26 4.42 -2.11 -17.16
C LEU A 26 3.75 -3.46 -16.96
N ARG A 27 4.21 -4.27 -15.99
CA ARG A 27 3.62 -5.59 -15.69
C ARG A 27 2.15 -5.48 -15.31
N ALA A 28 1.79 -4.50 -14.46
CA ALA A 28 0.41 -4.26 -14.05
C ALA A 28 -0.55 -3.91 -15.20
N ARG A 29 -0.02 -3.53 -16.37
CA ARG A 29 -0.80 -3.24 -17.57
C ARG A 29 -0.38 -4.10 -18.76
N ALA A 30 0.17 -5.29 -18.51
CA ALA A 30 0.58 -6.24 -19.54
C ALA A 30 1.48 -5.62 -20.64
N PHE A 31 2.37 -4.71 -20.24
CA PHE A 31 3.28 -3.96 -21.10
C PHE A 31 2.59 -3.03 -22.13
N ASP A 32 1.31 -2.72 -21.94
CA ASP A 32 0.59 -1.67 -22.66
C ASP A 32 1.14 -0.30 -22.25
N LEU A 33 1.96 0.30 -23.12
CA LEU A 33 2.65 1.56 -22.83
C LEU A 33 1.69 2.72 -22.51
N PRO A 34 0.63 3.00 -23.31
CA PRO A 34 -0.33 4.04 -22.97
C PRO A 34 -0.99 3.85 -21.60
N LYS A 35 -1.43 2.62 -21.27
CA LYS A 35 -2.09 2.35 -19.99
C LYS A 35 -1.14 2.45 -18.80
N ALA A 36 0.08 1.92 -18.93
CA ALA A 36 1.09 2.01 -17.89
C ALA A 36 1.49 3.47 -17.63
N GLU A 37 1.61 4.26 -18.70
CA GLU A 37 1.92 5.70 -18.62
C GLU A 37 0.79 6.46 -17.91
N ALA A 38 -0.46 6.24 -18.32
CA ALA A 38 -1.63 6.86 -17.70
C ALA A 38 -1.74 6.52 -16.20
N MET A 39 -1.51 5.26 -15.83
CA MET A 39 -1.52 4.80 -14.45
C MET A 39 -0.46 5.53 -13.61
N LEU A 40 0.80 5.55 -14.06
CA LEU A 40 1.88 6.20 -13.33
C LEU A 40 1.69 7.71 -13.21
N ARG A 41 1.22 8.37 -14.28
CA ARG A 41 0.91 9.81 -14.28
C ARG A 41 -0.24 10.15 -13.33
N LYS A 42 -1.24 9.27 -13.18
CA LYS A 42 -2.34 9.43 -12.21
C LYS A 42 -1.80 9.42 -10.78
N VAL A 43 -0.95 8.46 -10.45
CA VAL A 43 -0.31 8.37 -9.12
C VAL A 43 0.53 9.62 -8.84
N ARG A 44 1.37 10.04 -9.79
CA ARG A 44 2.12 11.31 -9.69
C ARG A 44 1.21 12.53 -9.51
N GLY A 45 0.11 12.61 -10.25
CA GLY A 45 -0.86 13.71 -10.11
C GLY A 45 -1.44 13.81 -8.71
N ALA A 46 -1.72 12.67 -8.08
CA ALA A 46 -2.18 12.61 -6.70
C ALA A 46 -1.07 13.01 -5.69
N LEU A 47 0.20 12.66 -5.98
CA LEU A 47 1.36 13.09 -5.18
C LEU A 47 1.56 14.62 -5.25
N ALA A 48 1.39 15.22 -6.43
CA ALA A 48 1.62 16.65 -6.68
C ALA A 48 0.51 17.57 -6.14
N SER A 49 -0.74 17.09 -6.02
CA SER A 49 -1.87 17.89 -5.55
C SER A 49 -1.97 18.04 -4.03
N GLY A 50 -0.92 17.68 -3.29
CA GLY A 50 -0.95 17.66 -1.82
C GLY A 50 -1.88 16.58 -1.26
N GLY A 51 -2.35 15.66 -2.11
CA GLY A 51 -3.13 14.52 -1.68
C GLY A 51 -2.22 13.58 -0.91
N THR A 52 -2.16 13.73 0.42
CA THR A 52 -1.95 12.73 1.50
C THR A 52 -0.85 11.65 1.38
N LEU A 53 -0.60 11.14 0.19
CA LEU A 53 0.32 10.10 -0.26
C LEU A 53 1.78 10.32 0.14
N LEU A 54 2.21 11.57 0.27
CA LEU A 54 3.55 11.93 0.72
C LEU A 54 3.48 13.10 1.69
N CYS A 55 2.76 12.98 2.81
CA CYS A 55 3.08 13.87 3.93
C CYS A 55 4.48 13.46 4.44
N PRO A 56 5.53 14.26 4.23
CA PRO A 56 6.87 13.98 4.74
C PRO A 56 6.96 14.32 6.23
N GLU A 57 5.92 14.94 6.79
CA GLU A 57 5.77 15.16 8.21
C GLU A 57 4.89 14.08 8.83
N PRO A 58 5.18 13.66 10.07
CA PRO A 58 4.29 12.78 10.80
C PRO A 58 3.01 13.55 11.13
N ALA A 59 2.06 13.58 10.19
CA ALA A 59 0.69 13.92 10.50
C ALA A 59 0.30 12.97 11.64
N VAL A 60 0.14 13.53 12.84
CA VAL A 60 -0.13 12.73 14.04
C VAL A 60 -1.48 12.07 13.81
N LEU A 61 -1.46 10.80 13.43
CA LEU A 61 -2.67 10.06 13.19
C LEU A 61 -3.54 10.12 14.46
N PRO A 62 -4.87 10.23 14.31
CA PRO A 62 -5.80 10.17 15.43
C PRO A 62 -5.44 9.04 16.38
N GLN A 63 -5.47 9.32 17.68
CA GLN A 63 -5.11 8.32 18.71
C GLN A 63 -5.93 7.03 18.55
N VAL A 64 -7.20 7.16 18.11
CA VAL A 64 -8.08 6.02 17.86
C VAL A 64 -7.53 5.08 16.79
N ILE A 65 -6.97 5.61 15.70
CA ILE A 65 -6.36 4.79 14.65
C ILE A 65 -5.13 4.08 15.21
N ARG A 66 -4.23 4.83 15.87
CA ARG A 66 -2.99 4.27 16.42
C ARG A 66 -3.19 3.18 17.46
N LYS A 67 -4.28 3.25 18.23
CA LYS A 67 -4.56 2.31 19.32
C LYS A 67 -5.44 1.12 18.92
N TYR A 68 -6.37 1.32 17.98
CA TYR A 68 -7.44 0.36 17.70
C TYR A 68 -7.49 -0.13 16.26
N MET A 69 -6.72 0.46 15.33
CA MET A 69 -6.53 -0.13 14.02
C MET A 69 -5.61 -1.35 14.17
N SER A 70 -6.16 -2.54 13.93
CA SER A 70 -5.42 -3.79 14.06
C SER A 70 -4.47 -4.00 12.87
N GLY A 71 -3.47 -4.84 13.12
CA GLY A 71 -2.46 -5.22 12.14
C GLY A 71 -1.14 -4.48 12.30
N GLY A 72 -0.15 -4.91 11.53
CA GLY A 72 1.21 -4.38 11.60
C GLY A 72 2.23 -5.26 10.90
N MET A 73 3.42 -4.70 10.70
CA MET A 73 4.56 -5.43 10.15
C MET A 73 5.24 -6.25 11.24
N CYS A 74 5.51 -7.53 10.98
CA CYS A 74 6.30 -8.37 11.89
C CYS A 74 7.12 -9.41 11.12
N GLY A 75 8.45 -9.27 11.17
CA GLY A 75 9.37 -10.22 10.57
C GLY A 75 9.44 -10.20 9.04
N TYR A 76 10.13 -11.21 8.51
CA TYR A 76 10.42 -11.38 7.08
C TYR A 76 10.16 -12.83 6.68
N ASP A 77 9.76 -13.05 5.43
CA ASP A 77 9.72 -14.39 4.88
C ASP A 77 11.12 -14.95 4.58
N ARG A 78 11.17 -16.20 4.11
CA ARG A 78 12.44 -16.90 3.81
C ARG A 78 13.29 -16.22 2.73
N GLU A 79 12.69 -15.38 1.89
CA GLU A 79 13.38 -14.68 0.81
C GLU A 79 13.71 -13.23 1.18
N GLY A 80 13.29 -12.77 2.37
CA GLY A 80 13.55 -11.44 2.90
C GLY A 80 12.43 -10.43 2.67
N SER A 81 11.28 -10.84 2.13
CA SER A 81 10.12 -9.96 1.97
C SER A 81 9.51 -9.62 3.34
N PRO A 82 9.23 -8.35 3.64
CA PRO A 82 8.51 -7.96 4.87
C PRO A 82 7.15 -8.65 4.96
N VAL A 83 6.74 -9.03 6.17
CA VAL A 83 5.43 -9.66 6.43
C VAL A 83 4.52 -8.68 7.16
N TRP A 84 3.34 -8.41 6.59
CA TRP A 84 2.27 -7.64 7.19
C TRP A 84 1.16 -8.56 7.70
N TYR A 85 0.66 -8.30 8.89
CA TYR A 85 -0.48 -8.99 9.49
C TYR A 85 -1.68 -8.05 9.52
N ASP A 86 -2.84 -8.48 9.03
CA ASP A 86 -4.13 -7.85 9.28
C ASP A 86 -4.97 -8.79 10.15
N ILE A 87 -5.36 -8.33 11.35
CA ILE A 87 -6.09 -9.13 12.34
C ILE A 87 -7.55 -8.69 12.36
N ILE A 88 -8.45 -9.50 11.80
CA ILE A 88 -9.80 -9.05 11.45
C ILE A 88 -10.78 -9.18 12.62
N GLY A 89 -10.80 -10.31 13.33
CA GLY A 89 -11.78 -10.56 14.41
C GLY A 89 -11.98 -9.46 15.46
N PRO A 90 -10.92 -8.87 16.04
CA PRO A 90 -11.05 -7.82 17.04
C PRO A 90 -11.32 -6.43 16.45
N LEU A 91 -11.33 -6.27 15.12
CA LEU A 91 -11.49 -4.96 14.48
C LEU A 91 -12.91 -4.42 14.67
N ASP A 92 -13.04 -3.33 15.43
CA ASP A 92 -14.28 -2.55 15.51
C ASP A 92 -14.35 -1.53 14.36
N ALA A 93 -14.71 -2.00 13.17
CA ALA A 93 -14.82 -1.16 11.98
C ALA A 93 -15.87 -0.03 12.15
N LYS A 94 -16.94 -0.29 12.91
CA LYS A 94 -17.99 0.69 13.17
C LYS A 94 -17.51 1.79 14.12
N GLY A 95 -16.85 1.42 15.22
CA GLY A 95 -16.23 2.37 16.14
C GLY A 95 -15.16 3.23 15.47
N LEU A 96 -14.31 2.64 14.62
CA LEU A 96 -13.30 3.38 13.85
C LEU A 96 -13.92 4.41 12.92
N LEU A 97 -14.94 4.03 12.14
CA LEU A 97 -15.60 4.94 11.20
C LEU A 97 -16.42 6.04 11.88
N PHE A 98 -16.84 5.85 13.13
CA PHE A 98 -17.45 6.92 13.93
C PHE A 98 -16.44 7.83 14.64
N SER A 99 -15.21 7.37 14.82
CA SER A 99 -14.21 8.06 15.64
C SER A 99 -13.09 8.70 14.81
N ALA A 100 -12.98 8.36 13.54
CA ALA A 100 -11.99 8.91 12.62
C ALA A 100 -12.61 9.17 11.25
N SER A 101 -12.06 10.14 10.53
CA SER A 101 -12.48 10.37 9.15
C SER A 101 -12.00 9.22 8.26
N LYS A 102 -12.75 8.93 7.20
CA LYS A 102 -12.31 7.99 6.15
C LYS A 102 -10.96 8.40 5.57
N GLN A 103 -10.72 9.72 5.44
CA GLN A 103 -9.45 10.25 4.96
C GLN A 103 -8.30 9.86 5.89
N ASP A 104 -8.47 9.92 7.21
CA ASP A 104 -7.44 9.52 8.17
C ASP A 104 -7.11 8.02 8.13
N LEU A 105 -8.12 7.18 7.90
CA LEU A 105 -7.93 5.74 7.67
C LEU A 105 -7.13 5.48 6.40
N LEU A 106 -7.44 6.19 5.31
CA LEU A 106 -6.67 6.17 4.07
C LEU A 106 -5.23 6.63 4.30
N LYS A 107 -5.01 7.75 5.01
CA LYS A 107 -3.65 8.23 5.34
C LYS A 107 -2.85 7.17 6.08
N ASN A 108 -3.47 6.50 7.06
CA ASN A 108 -2.81 5.45 7.81
C ASN A 108 -2.37 4.29 6.90
N LYS A 109 -3.26 3.80 6.04
CA LYS A 109 -2.92 2.70 5.13
C LYS A 109 -1.86 3.09 4.09
N PHE A 110 -1.82 4.33 3.63
CA PHE A 110 -0.70 4.82 2.82
C PHE A 110 0.61 4.83 3.58
N ARG A 111 0.61 5.32 4.82
CA ARG A 111 1.78 5.29 5.70
C ARG A 111 2.29 3.85 5.89
N ASP A 112 1.39 2.89 6.07
CA ASP A 112 1.75 1.47 6.20
C ASP A 112 2.43 0.95 4.92
N CYS A 113 1.93 1.31 3.74
CA CYS A 113 2.56 0.96 2.47
C CYS A 113 3.94 1.60 2.27
N GLU A 114 4.10 2.89 2.59
CA GLU A 114 5.41 3.54 2.50
C GLU A 114 6.41 2.95 3.49
N MET A 115 5.96 2.59 4.71
CA MET A 115 6.78 1.88 5.69
C MET A 115 7.27 0.54 5.12
N LEU A 116 6.36 -0.25 4.54
CA LEU A 116 6.68 -1.54 3.94
C LEU A 116 7.62 -1.41 2.73
N ARG A 117 7.43 -0.38 1.90
CA ARG A 117 8.32 -0.06 0.77
C ARG A 117 9.72 0.27 1.28
N HIS A 118 9.83 1.11 2.30
CA HIS A 118 11.12 1.44 2.90
C HIS A 118 11.79 0.21 3.53
N GLU A 119 11.01 -0.69 4.12
CA GLU A 119 11.56 -1.95 4.64
C GLU A 119 12.05 -2.89 3.52
N CYS A 120 11.39 -2.89 2.36
CA CYS A 120 11.88 -3.58 1.17
C CYS A 120 13.23 -3.00 0.68
N ASP A 121 13.39 -1.68 0.73
CA ASP A 121 14.66 -1.01 0.37
C ASP A 121 15.78 -1.42 1.34
N LYS A 122 15.54 -1.41 2.66
CA LYS A 122 16.52 -1.89 3.66
C LYS A 122 16.88 -3.35 3.46
N GLN A 123 15.90 -4.21 3.18
CA GLN A 123 16.15 -5.63 2.92
C GLN A 123 16.91 -5.84 1.61
N THR A 124 16.71 -4.96 0.63
CA THR A 124 17.49 -4.96 -0.61
C THR A 124 18.97 -4.72 -0.33
N GLU A 125 19.28 -3.68 0.45
CA GLU A 125 20.65 -3.34 0.83
C GLU A 125 21.29 -4.46 1.65
N LYS A 126 20.57 -4.96 2.67
CA LYS A 126 21.06 -5.99 3.59
C LYS A 126 21.38 -7.32 2.90
N LEU A 127 20.56 -7.73 1.93
CA LEU A 127 20.67 -9.04 1.28
C LEU A 127 21.45 -8.99 -0.03
N GLY A 128 21.79 -7.81 -0.54
CA GLY A 128 22.46 -7.65 -1.83
C GLY A 128 21.63 -8.11 -3.03
N LYS A 129 20.30 -8.19 -2.88
CA LYS A 129 19.35 -8.60 -3.93
C LYS A 129 18.08 -7.76 -3.83
N LYS A 130 17.42 -7.45 -4.95
CA LYS A 130 16.19 -6.65 -4.94
C LYS A 130 15.08 -7.37 -4.16
N VAL A 131 14.56 -6.71 -3.13
CA VAL A 131 13.33 -7.04 -2.42
C VAL A 131 12.35 -5.91 -2.73
N GLU A 132 11.21 -6.24 -3.33
CA GLU A 132 10.23 -5.23 -3.76
C GLU A 132 8.77 -5.64 -3.54
N MET A 133 8.55 -6.82 -2.95
CA MET A 133 7.23 -7.38 -2.70
C MET A 133 7.06 -7.75 -1.23
N VAL A 134 5.83 -7.65 -0.73
CA VAL A 134 5.46 -7.92 0.66
C VAL A 134 4.60 -9.17 0.76
N MET A 135 4.71 -9.88 1.89
CA MET A 135 3.80 -10.98 2.22
C MET A 135 2.71 -10.44 3.14
N MET A 136 1.45 -10.82 2.89
CA MET A 136 0.34 -10.49 3.78
C MET A 136 -0.22 -11.75 4.43
N VAL A 137 -0.51 -11.66 5.71
CA VAL A 137 -1.22 -12.67 6.49
C VAL A 137 -2.51 -12.04 7.01
N TYR A 138 -3.63 -12.58 6.59
CA TYR A 138 -4.96 -12.16 6.99
C TYR A 138 -5.48 -13.17 7.99
N ASP A 139 -5.45 -12.77 9.26
CA ASP A 139 -6.07 -13.55 10.32
C ASP A 139 -7.57 -13.22 10.35
N CYS A 140 -8.35 -14.17 9.85
CA CYS A 140 -9.80 -14.08 9.77
C CYS A 140 -10.49 -14.82 10.92
N GLU A 141 -9.76 -15.22 11.98
CA GLU A 141 -10.39 -15.70 13.21
C GLU A 141 -11.34 -14.63 13.76
N GLY A 142 -12.55 -15.02 14.14
CA GLY A 142 -13.56 -14.09 14.65
C GLY A 142 -14.19 -13.16 13.61
N LEU A 143 -13.89 -13.31 12.30
CA LEU A 143 -14.64 -12.67 11.24
C LEU A 143 -16.14 -13.03 11.36
N GLY A 144 -17.02 -12.06 11.15
CA GLY A 144 -18.45 -12.20 11.38
C GLY A 144 -19.25 -10.98 10.90
N LEU A 145 -20.58 -11.04 11.04
CA LEU A 145 -21.52 -10.06 10.45
C LEU A 145 -21.23 -8.60 10.82
N LYS A 146 -20.63 -8.33 11.98
CA LYS A 146 -20.23 -6.97 12.40
C LYS A 146 -19.28 -6.29 11.40
N HIS A 147 -18.48 -7.08 10.67
CA HIS A 147 -17.52 -6.57 9.67
C HIS A 147 -18.16 -6.34 8.29
N LEU A 148 -19.36 -6.87 8.05
CA LEU A 148 -20.10 -6.73 6.78
C LEU A 148 -21.02 -5.51 6.77
N TRP A 149 -20.87 -4.60 7.74
CA TRP A 149 -21.57 -3.33 7.76
C TRP A 149 -21.20 -2.51 6.51
N LYS A 150 -22.20 -2.13 5.70
CA LYS A 150 -22.01 -1.52 4.37
C LYS A 150 -20.95 -0.41 4.32
N PRO A 151 -20.94 0.60 5.22
CA PRO A 151 -19.89 1.62 5.23
C PRO A 151 -18.46 1.10 5.49
N ALA A 152 -18.31 0.05 6.29
CA ALA A 152 -17.02 -0.61 6.51
C ALA A 152 -16.55 -1.33 5.24
N VAL A 153 -17.46 -2.08 4.59
CA VAL A 153 -17.17 -2.77 3.32
C VAL A 153 -16.80 -1.77 2.23
N ASP A 154 -17.55 -0.68 2.10
CA ASP A 154 -17.28 0.36 1.10
C ASP A 154 -15.93 1.03 1.34
N THR A 155 -15.64 1.40 2.60
CA THR A 155 -14.34 1.98 2.97
C THR A 155 -13.19 1.02 2.68
N TYR A 156 -13.37 -0.27 2.97
CA TYR A 156 -12.37 -1.28 2.68
C TYR A 156 -12.16 -1.48 1.17
N GLY A 157 -13.23 -1.46 0.37
CA GLY A 157 -13.14 -1.52 -1.08
C GLY A 157 -12.38 -0.32 -1.68
N GLU A 158 -12.59 0.88 -1.14
CA GLU A 158 -11.82 2.07 -1.51
C GLU A 158 -10.33 1.92 -1.16
N LEU A 159 -10.02 1.34 0.01
CA LEU A 159 -8.64 1.04 0.40
C LEU A 159 -7.96 0.05 -0.57
N LEU A 160 -8.65 -1.02 -0.94
CA LEU A 160 -8.13 -2.00 -1.91
C LEU A 160 -7.90 -1.36 -3.28
N SER A 161 -8.88 -0.59 -3.77
CA SER A 161 -8.77 0.13 -5.06
C SER A 161 -7.57 1.07 -5.05
N MET A 162 -7.37 1.78 -3.94
CA MET A 162 -6.21 2.63 -3.73
C MET A 162 -4.91 1.83 -3.80
N PHE A 163 -4.81 0.67 -3.13
CA PHE A 163 -3.58 -0.12 -3.14
C PHE A 163 -3.24 -0.63 -4.54
N GLU A 164 -4.23 -1.13 -5.29
CA GLU A 164 -4.04 -1.61 -6.67
C GLU A 164 -3.62 -0.50 -7.64
N GLU A 165 -4.12 0.72 -7.43
CA GLU A 165 -3.78 1.87 -8.27
C GLU A 165 -2.39 2.45 -7.99
N ASN A 166 -1.95 2.45 -6.72
CA ASN A 166 -0.75 3.17 -6.29
C ASN A 166 0.46 2.24 -6.03
N TYR A 167 0.24 0.98 -5.72
CA TYR A 167 1.28 0.00 -5.38
C TYR A 167 1.20 -1.25 -6.25
N PRO A 168 1.24 -1.11 -7.60
CA PRO A 168 1.18 -2.26 -8.50
C PRO A 168 2.31 -3.24 -8.20
N GLU A 169 2.05 -4.53 -8.42
CA GLU A 169 3.08 -5.58 -8.38
C GLU A 169 3.90 -5.60 -7.07
N SER A 170 3.27 -5.21 -5.96
CA SER A 170 3.94 -5.10 -4.65
C SER A 170 3.48 -6.18 -3.66
N LEU A 171 2.39 -6.90 -3.94
CA LEU A 171 1.96 -8.06 -3.16
C LEU A 171 2.63 -9.34 -3.69
N LYS A 172 3.38 -10.04 -2.84
CA LYS A 172 4.00 -11.32 -3.15
C LYS A 172 2.99 -12.46 -3.06
N ARG A 173 2.38 -12.60 -1.89
CA ARG A 173 1.37 -13.60 -1.54
C ARG A 173 0.52 -13.07 -0.39
N LEU A 174 -0.75 -13.46 -0.39
CA LEU A 174 -1.68 -13.25 0.71
C LEU A 174 -2.12 -14.62 1.23
N PHE A 175 -1.95 -14.85 2.53
CA PHE A 175 -2.43 -16.04 3.22
C PHE A 175 -3.64 -15.67 4.06
N ILE A 176 -4.75 -16.38 3.89
CA ILE A 176 -5.91 -16.28 4.78
C ILE A 176 -5.80 -17.41 5.79
N VAL A 177 -5.73 -17.05 7.07
CA VAL A 177 -5.63 -17.98 8.20
C VAL A 177 -6.82 -17.81 9.14
N LYS A 178 -6.95 -18.77 10.07
CA LYS A 178 -7.92 -18.79 11.16
C LYS A 178 -7.17 -19.02 12.45
#